data_AF-A0A1S1V5M7-F1
#
_entry.id   AF-A0A1S1V5M7-F1
#
_cell.length_a   1.000
_cell.length_b   1.000
_cell.length_c   1.000
_cell.angle_alpha   90.00
_cell.angle_beta   90.00
_cell.angle_gamma   90.00
#
_symmetry.space_group_name_H-M   'P 1'
#
loop_
_entity.id
_entity.type
_entity.pdbx_description
1 polymer ?
#
loop_
_entity_poly.entity_id
_entity_poly.type
_entity_poly.pdbx_seq_one_letter_code
_entity_poly.pdbx_strand_id
1 'polypeptide(L)'
;MNEEVASILNKINENIFEYKVDELNKNIVDLIDYIQLILKEVDSKYLDIILNILLELENAYENKDYLLYSDIIEYELKSVISEVRK
;
A
#
# COMPACT_ATOMS: atom_id res chain seq x y z
N MET A 1 8.73 -4.24 -11.54
CA MET A 1 8.02 -3.24 -10.70
C MET A 1 8.24 -1.88 -11.35
N ASN A 2 7.20 -1.09 -11.57
CA ASN A 2 7.33 0.23 -12.17
C ASN A 2 8.02 1.17 -11.17
N GLU A 3 9.00 1.96 -11.61
CA GLU A 3 9.87 2.76 -10.72
C GLU A 3 9.08 3.78 -9.89
N GLU A 4 7.97 4.28 -10.41
CA GLU A 4 7.07 5.21 -9.71
C GLU A 4 6.46 4.61 -8.42
N VAL A 5 6.17 3.31 -8.44
CA VAL A 5 5.46 2.61 -7.36
C VAL A 5 6.39 2.37 -6.20
N ALA A 6 7.61 1.94 -6.52
CA ALA A 6 8.67 1.79 -5.53
C ALA A 6 8.95 3.11 -4.81
N SER A 7 8.92 4.22 -5.54
CA SER A 7 9.13 5.57 -5.00
C SER A 7 8.03 5.98 -4.01
N ILE A 8 6.76 5.72 -4.34
CA ILE A 8 5.62 6.03 -3.44
C ILE A 8 5.72 5.23 -2.14
N LEU A 9 5.97 3.94 -2.25
CA LEU A 9 6.02 3.05 -1.09
C LEU A 9 7.17 3.40 -0.14
N ASN A 10 8.34 3.77 -0.69
CA ASN A 10 9.47 4.20 0.12
C ASN A 10 9.18 5.52 0.86
N LYS A 11 8.49 6.48 0.23
CA LYS A 11 8.08 7.73 0.87
C LYS A 11 7.08 7.52 2.00
N ILE A 12 6.17 6.54 1.87
CA ILE A 12 5.24 6.19 2.95
C ILE A 12 6.02 5.74 4.18
N ASN A 13 6.97 4.83 4.00
CA ASN A 13 7.79 4.30 5.09
C ASN A 13 8.62 5.40 5.74
N GLU A 14 9.28 6.25 4.96
CA GLU A 14 10.03 7.41 5.48
C GLU A 14 9.12 8.33 6.32
N ASN A 15 7.92 8.64 5.84
CA ASN A 15 6.98 9.51 6.56
C ASN A 15 6.44 8.89 7.86
N ILE A 16 6.30 7.57 7.92
CA ILE A 16 5.98 6.83 9.15
C ILE A 16 7.13 6.98 10.15
N PHE A 17 8.38 6.71 9.72
CA PHE A 17 9.55 6.80 10.60
C PHE A 17 9.85 8.24 11.04
N GLU A 18 9.53 9.24 10.22
CA GLU A 18 9.71 10.66 10.53
C GLU A 18 8.49 11.30 11.23
N TYR A 19 7.43 10.55 11.50
CA TYR A 19 6.20 11.04 12.15
C TYR A 19 5.50 12.21 11.39
N LYS A 20 5.65 12.26 10.07
CA LYS A 20 5.03 13.28 9.20
C LYS A 20 3.62 12.87 8.80
N VAL A 21 2.69 12.95 9.74
CA VAL A 21 1.29 12.48 9.57
C VAL A 21 0.56 13.13 8.38
N ASP A 22 0.83 14.41 8.08
CA ASP A 22 0.21 15.09 6.94
C ASP A 22 0.70 14.54 5.59
N GLU A 23 1.99 14.22 5.48
CA GLU A 23 2.56 13.62 4.28
C GLU A 23 2.23 12.12 4.15
N LEU A 24 2.04 11.43 5.27
CA LEU A 24 1.50 10.07 5.30
C LEU A 24 0.12 10.03 4.64
N ASN A 25 -0.81 10.88 5.10
CA ASN A 25 -2.17 10.91 4.57
C ASN A 25 -2.22 11.16 3.06
N LYS A 26 -1.35 12.03 2.56
CA LYS A 26 -1.24 12.29 1.12
C LYS A 26 -0.77 11.05 0.35
N ASN A 27 0.27 10.38 0.84
CA ASN A 27 0.80 9.21 0.16
C ASN A 27 -0.15 8.00 0.24
N ILE A 28 -1.00 7.90 1.28
CA ILE A 28 -2.06 6.90 1.37
C ILE A 28 -3.10 7.10 0.27
N VAL A 29 -3.48 8.34 -0.02
CA VAL A 29 -4.39 8.66 -1.13
C VAL A 29 -3.77 8.24 -2.46
N ASP A 30 -2.50 8.58 -2.69
CA ASP A 30 -1.78 8.17 -3.91
C ASP A 30 -1.68 6.63 -4.04
N LEU A 31 -1.53 5.92 -2.92
CA LEU A 31 -1.53 4.46 -2.88
C LEU A 31 -2.90 3.87 -3.26
N ILE A 32 -3.98 4.42 -2.72
CA ILE A 32 -5.36 3.99 -3.03
C ILE A 32 -5.65 4.19 -4.51
N ASP A 33 -5.31 5.35 -5.07
CA ASP A 33 -5.52 5.64 -6.49
C ASP A 33 -4.74 4.66 -7.38
N TYR A 34 -3.51 4.33 -6.98
CA TYR A 34 -2.70 3.35 -7.68
C TYR A 34 -3.28 1.93 -7.62
N ILE A 35 -3.77 1.50 -6.45
CA ILE A 35 -4.42 0.19 -6.28
C ILE A 35 -5.71 0.12 -7.10
N GLN A 36 -6.52 1.18 -7.15
CA GLN A 36 -7.71 1.24 -8.00
C GLN A 36 -7.39 1.11 -9.50
N LEU A 37 -6.26 1.67 -9.94
CA LEU A 37 -5.78 1.50 -11.31
C LEU A 37 -5.41 0.03 -11.58
N ILE A 38 -4.65 -0.59 -10.67
CA ILE A 38 -4.28 -2.01 -10.74
C ILE A 38 -5.52 -2.92 -10.77
N LEU A 39 -6.50 -2.66 -9.90
CA LEU A 39 -7.71 -3.50 -9.77
C LEU A 39 -8.53 -3.57 -11.07
N LYS A 40 -8.42 -2.59 -11.97
CA LYS A 40 -9.06 -2.62 -13.30
C LYS A 40 -8.40 -3.60 -14.27
N GLU A 41 -7.15 -3.96 -14.02
CA GLU A 41 -6.32 -4.80 -14.89
C GLU A 41 -6.01 -6.17 -14.27
N VAL A 42 -6.45 -6.40 -13.03
CA VAL A 42 -6.17 -7.60 -12.23
C VAL A 42 -7.13 -8.74 -12.52
N ASP A 43 -6.57 -9.95 -12.60
CA ASP A 43 -7.32 -11.20 -12.59
C ASP A 43 -8.05 -11.37 -11.24
N SER A 44 -9.33 -11.77 -11.30
CA SER A 44 -10.23 -12.01 -10.17
C SER A 44 -9.59 -12.76 -8.98
N LYS A 45 -8.64 -13.66 -9.23
CA LYS A 45 -7.93 -14.43 -8.21
C LYS A 45 -7.10 -13.59 -7.22
N TYR A 46 -6.64 -12.40 -7.61
CA TYR A 46 -5.89 -11.50 -6.74
C TYR A 46 -6.77 -10.43 -6.08
N LEU A 47 -8.02 -10.30 -6.52
CA LEU A 47 -8.92 -9.26 -6.04
C LEU A 47 -9.20 -9.43 -4.54
N ASP A 48 -9.53 -10.65 -4.11
CA ASP A 48 -9.79 -10.97 -2.70
C ASP A 48 -8.55 -10.73 -1.82
N ILE A 49 -7.36 -11.02 -2.35
CA ILE A 49 -6.08 -10.82 -1.64
C ILE A 49 -5.83 -9.32 -1.44
N ILE A 50 -5.99 -8.52 -2.50
CA ILE A 50 -5.79 -7.07 -2.44
C ILE A 50 -6.82 -6.43 -1.49
N LEU A 51 -8.07 -6.87 -1.54
CA LEU A 51 -9.12 -6.36 -0.64
C LEU A 51 -8.81 -6.66 0.83
N ASN A 52 -8.29 -7.86 1.14
CA ASN A 52 -7.87 -8.19 2.50
C ASN A 52 -6.70 -7.32 2.97
N ILE A 53 -5.68 -7.13 2.13
CA ILE A 53 -4.53 -6.25 2.45
C ILE A 53 -5.00 -4.80 2.71
N LEU A 54 -5.95 -4.30 1.91
CA LEU A 54 -6.52 -2.97 2.12
C LEU A 54 -7.26 -2.85 3.46
N LEU A 55 -8.03 -3.87 3.84
CA LEU A 55 -8.71 -3.92 5.14
C LEU A 55 -7.72 -3.95 6.30
N GLU A 56 -6.61 -4.67 6.17
CA GLU A 56 -5.57 -4.69 7.20
C GLU A 56 -4.84 -3.35 7.32
N LEU A 57 -4.57 -2.67 6.20
CA LEU A 57 -4.04 -1.30 6.20
C LEU A 57 -4.99 -0.31 6.86
N GLU A 58 -6.29 -0.38 6.56
CA GLU A 58 -7.30 0.45 7.21
C GLU A 58 -7.30 0.23 8.73
N ASN A 59 -7.33 -1.03 9.18
CA ASN A 59 -7.27 -1.37 10.60
C ASN A 59 -6.00 -0.87 11.27
N ALA A 60 -4.82 -1.04 10.65
CA ALA A 60 -3.56 -0.56 11.20
C ALA A 60 -3.55 0.97 11.31
N TYR A 61 -4.08 1.67 10.30
CA TYR A 61 -4.20 3.12 10.31
C TYR A 61 -5.15 3.63 11.39
N GLU A 62 -6.36 3.06 11.53
CA GLU A 62 -7.34 3.44 12.55
C GLU A 62 -6.81 3.25 13.97
N ASN A 63 -6.06 2.17 14.19
CA ASN A 63 -5.40 1.88 15.47
C ASN A 63 -4.12 2.68 15.70
N LYS A 64 -3.69 3.48 14.71
CA LYS A 64 -2.40 4.22 14.70
C LYS A 64 -1.20 3.29 14.87
N ASP A 65 -1.33 2.04 14.47
CA ASP A 65 -0.25 1.06 14.43
C ASP A 65 0.53 1.25 13.13
N TYR A 66 1.31 2.33 13.10
CA TYR A 66 2.07 2.70 11.90
C TYR A 66 3.20 1.71 11.59
N LEU A 67 3.65 0.93 12.58
CA LEU A 67 4.66 -0.10 12.36
C LEU A 67 4.05 -1.26 11.57
N LEU A 68 2.88 -1.74 12.01
CA LEU A 68 2.11 -2.75 11.28
C LEU A 68 1.72 -2.25 9.88
N TYR A 69 1.29 -0.99 9.78
CA TYR A 69 0.98 -0.36 8.49
C TYR A 69 2.17 -0.42 7.52
N SER A 70 3.37 -0.09 8.00
CA SER A 70 4.62 -0.18 7.22
C SER A 70 4.92 -1.63 6.81
N ASP A 71 4.74 -2.60 7.71
CA ASP A 71 5.03 -4.01 7.42
C ASP A 71 4.08 -4.58 6.35
N ILE A 72 2.79 -4.29 6.43
CA ILE A 72 1.79 -4.72 5.44
C ILE A 72 2.14 -4.14 4.06
N ILE A 73 2.56 -2.88 3.99
CA ILE A 73 3.01 -2.26 2.75
C ILE A 73 4.25 -2.96 2.18
N GLU A 74 5.27 -3.19 3.00
CA GLU A 74 6.56 -3.68 2.55
C GLU A 74 6.52 -5.14 2.10
N TYR A 75 5.81 -5.99 2.86
CA TYR A 75 5.91 -7.44 2.67
C TYR A 75 4.70 -8.05 1.99
N GLU A 76 3.51 -7.46 2.14
CA GLU A 76 2.29 -8.03 1.56
C GLU A 76 1.94 -7.33 0.26
N LEU A 77 1.70 -6.02 0.33
CA LEU A 77 1.23 -5.25 -0.81
C LEU A 77 2.25 -5.21 -1.96
N LYS A 78 3.53 -4.96 -1.66
CA LYS A 78 4.62 -5.01 -2.66
C LYS A 78 4.72 -6.37 -3.34
N SER A 79 4.57 -7.45 -2.59
CA SER A 79 4.66 -8.81 -3.12
C SER A 79 3.53 -9.08 -4.11
N VAL A 80 2.28 -8.82 -3.70
CA VAL A 80 1.09 -9.06 -4.54
C VAL A 80 1.11 -8.21 -5.80
N ILE A 81 1.46 -6.92 -5.71
CA ILE A 81 1.56 -6.04 -6.88
C ILE A 81 2.62 -6.53 -7.86
N SER A 82 3.73 -7.08 -7.35
CA SER A 82 4.79 -7.64 -8.20
C SER A 82 4.36 -8.91 -8.93
N GLU A 83 3.47 -9.71 -8.36
CA GLU A 83 2.92 -10.91 -8.99
C GLU A 83 1.83 -10.59 -10.02
N VAL A 84 1.01 -9.57 -9.75
CA VAL A 84 -0.01 -9.08 -10.69
C VAL A 84 0.60 -8.57 -11.99
N ARG A 85 1.78 -7.96 -11.93
CA ARG A 85 2.47 -7.34 -13.09
C ARG A 85 3.48 -8.25 -13.79
N LYS A 86 3.53 -9.54 -13.47
CA LYS A 86 4.28 -10.56 -14.22
C LYS A 86 3.41 -11.14 -15.33
#